data_AF-A0A920MPG6-F1
#
_entry.id   AF-A0A920MPG6-F1
#
_cell.length_a   1.000
_cell.length_b   1.000
_cell.length_c   1.000
_cell.angle_alpha   90.00
_cell.angle_beta   90.00
_cell.angle_gamma   90.00
#
_symmetry.space_group_name_H-M   'P 1'
#
loop_
_entity.id
_entity.type
_entity.pdbx_description
1 polymer ?
#
loop_
_entity_poly.entity_id
_entity_poly.type
_entity_poly.pdbx_seq_one_letter_code
_entity_poly.pdbx_strand_id
1 'polypeptide(L)'
;MEHLLKKGISDKNGQYATILDIEGTPALDIYANKGGFIQGHEIVYVQNSDQDLVLSDINIGTQDNSVKPMLGSLMDISISFQNQSSNSLGPISCNIAFSDHVVPSMFNVNIPTSEPGETVTINGIEITAYGTDVSNAVIGVINSEDGSTLCDLAIDIEMPVFEIEFTEQPEPGDEFQPSLSVVNFTQGNYSEVSIQLTPLSEGATLSVNGSSEQLSSFNPFESSLHETNYILALDDVSYGSDITFLVEFFKNEYSFYEQEVVLALIPPADNYPVAPNNFGYWAYDDTDEGYEQTPVFEWVELDPNYGGSNGTHYELDDDDHVDVELPFVFKYHGRDYDQITISSNGWTSFEGCDIDYFWNMSIPMYMGPKAMLAPFSDDLETIDTNGDGQIDKWVDIYTWHDDSNGRFIIEWSRALNGYDEVTEETFEIILYDQNAMPTESGNGVIDFQYLEIDDVDVTKNYSTVGIEAPDKNYGLQYVFNNVYTDGAAPLENERAIRFTTEAPSNYISALDVDNDITPEQFYIGPAYPNPFNPITNIDLTIPMSDEVSISIFDILGKEVSILHNGTLVSGHYRFTWNGVNRYGHSLSSGTYFVMVRYRKNIEIRKLLLLK
;
A
#
# COMPACT_ATOMS: atom_id res chain seq x y z
N MET A 1 -27.39 10.79 -1.53
CA MET A 1 -27.11 12.03 -2.26
C MET A 1 -25.76 11.81 -2.90
N GLU A 2 -25.78 11.16 -4.07
CA GLU A 2 -24.61 10.48 -4.65
C GLU A 2 -23.64 11.53 -5.18
N HIS A 3 -22.50 11.69 -4.51
CA HIS A 3 -21.48 12.65 -4.93
C HIS A 3 -20.47 11.96 -5.87
N LEU A 4 -20.46 12.46 -7.11
CA LEU A 4 -19.60 12.04 -8.22
C LEU A 4 -18.11 12.08 -7.85
N LEU A 5 -17.44 10.93 -7.93
CA LEU A 5 -15.99 10.80 -7.91
C LEU A 5 -15.42 10.91 -9.34
N LYS A 6 -14.99 12.13 -9.69
CA LYS A 6 -14.11 12.58 -10.80
C LYS A 6 -14.53 12.31 -12.26
N LYS A 7 -14.60 13.38 -13.08
CA LYS A 7 -14.14 13.50 -14.49
C LYS A 7 -14.39 14.92 -15.00
N GLY A 8 -13.48 15.43 -15.82
CA GLY A 8 -13.70 16.68 -16.56
C GLY A 8 -14.98 16.65 -17.39
N ILE A 9 -15.59 17.81 -17.57
CA ILE A 9 -16.68 17.99 -18.52
C ILE A 9 -16.08 17.81 -19.92
N SER A 10 -16.53 16.82 -20.67
CA SER A 10 -16.20 16.71 -22.08
C SER A 10 -17.42 17.12 -22.89
N ASP A 11 -17.23 17.98 -23.90
CA ASP A 11 -18.30 18.30 -24.83
C ASP A 11 -18.73 17.05 -25.63
N LYS A 12 -19.74 17.19 -26.48
CA LYS A 12 -20.22 16.10 -27.35
C LYS A 12 -19.16 15.51 -28.29
N ASN A 13 -18.01 16.16 -28.45
CA ASN A 13 -16.88 15.72 -29.27
C ASN A 13 -15.76 15.09 -28.43
N GLY A 14 -15.92 15.00 -27.11
CA GLY A 14 -14.91 14.48 -26.19
C GLY A 14 -13.82 15.48 -25.82
N GLN A 15 -14.00 16.78 -26.12
CA GLN A 15 -13.03 17.82 -25.76
C GLN A 15 -13.30 18.33 -24.34
N TYR A 16 -12.23 18.47 -23.55
CA TYR A 16 -12.31 19.00 -22.18
C TYR A 16 -12.81 20.45 -22.19
N ALA A 17 -13.88 20.72 -21.44
CA ALA A 17 -14.50 22.03 -21.30
C ALA A 17 -14.32 22.52 -19.85
N THR A 18 -13.64 23.65 -19.68
CA THR A 18 -13.48 24.33 -18.38
C THR A 18 -14.66 25.25 -18.08
N ILE A 19 -15.35 25.73 -19.11
CA ILE A 19 -16.51 26.61 -19.04
C ILE A 19 -17.59 26.01 -19.94
N LEU A 20 -18.80 25.86 -19.39
CA LEU A 20 -19.97 25.41 -20.13
C LEU A 20 -20.93 26.59 -20.29
N ASP A 21 -21.08 27.08 -21.53
CA ASP A 21 -22.15 28.03 -21.84
C ASP A 21 -23.49 27.27 -21.87
N ILE A 22 -24.34 27.60 -20.90
CA ILE A 22 -25.64 27.00 -20.70
C ILE A 22 -26.78 27.94 -21.12
N GLU A 23 -26.48 29.04 -21.82
CA GLU A 23 -27.50 29.97 -22.29
C GLU A 23 -28.55 29.24 -23.15
N GLY A 24 -29.82 29.36 -22.77
CA GLY A 24 -30.92 28.66 -23.43
C GLY A 24 -30.96 27.14 -23.20
N THR A 25 -30.08 26.59 -22.36
CA THR A 25 -30.06 25.17 -21.99
C THR A 25 -30.85 24.98 -20.70
N PRO A 26 -32.01 24.27 -20.72
CA PRO A 26 -32.89 24.18 -19.55
C PRO A 26 -32.41 23.16 -18.50
N ALA A 27 -31.55 22.23 -18.90
CA ALA A 27 -31.00 21.20 -18.01
C ALA A 27 -29.71 20.63 -18.60
N LEU A 28 -28.84 20.15 -17.72
CA LEU A 28 -27.62 19.42 -18.02
C LEU A 28 -27.83 17.94 -17.68
N ASP A 29 -27.60 17.06 -18.66
CA ASP A 29 -27.49 15.62 -18.45
C ASP A 29 -26.04 15.29 -18.08
N ILE A 30 -25.82 14.86 -16.84
CA ILE A 30 -24.51 14.55 -16.28
C ILE A 30 -24.39 13.03 -16.15
N TYR A 31 -23.35 12.43 -16.74
CA TYR A 31 -23.10 11.00 -16.68
C TYR A 31 -21.75 10.71 -15.99
N ALA A 32 -21.75 9.80 -15.03
CA ALA A 32 -20.52 9.25 -14.45
C ALA A 32 -20.11 7.99 -15.21
N ASN A 33 -18.85 7.88 -15.63
CA ASN A 33 -18.34 6.76 -16.43
C ASN A 33 -17.04 6.15 -15.88
N LYS A 34 -17.04 4.85 -15.55
CA LYS A 34 -15.84 4.07 -15.18
C LYS A 34 -15.64 2.91 -16.16
N GLY A 35 -14.43 2.77 -16.72
CA GLY A 35 -14.10 1.65 -17.62
C GLY A 35 -14.92 1.59 -18.92
N GLY A 36 -15.45 2.71 -19.41
CA GLY A 36 -16.32 2.74 -20.59
C GLY A 36 -17.80 2.45 -20.31
N PHE A 37 -18.19 2.29 -19.05
CA PHE A 37 -19.57 2.05 -18.64
C PHE A 37 -20.13 3.23 -17.83
N ILE A 38 -21.38 3.61 -18.12
CA ILE A 38 -22.13 4.63 -17.36
C ILE A 38 -22.51 4.01 -16.00
N GLN A 39 -21.97 4.58 -14.94
CA GLN A 39 -22.18 4.16 -13.54
C GLN A 39 -23.20 5.04 -12.82
N GLY A 40 -23.48 6.24 -13.33
CA GLY A 40 -24.44 7.18 -12.75
C GLY A 40 -24.94 8.19 -13.77
N HIS A 41 -26.14 8.71 -13.56
CA HIS A 41 -26.77 9.72 -14.39
C HIS A 41 -27.60 10.66 -13.52
N GLU A 42 -27.39 11.96 -13.69
CA GLU A 42 -28.17 13.00 -13.03
C GLU A 42 -28.58 14.06 -14.04
N ILE A 43 -29.76 14.65 -13.82
CA ILE A 43 -30.24 15.80 -14.60
C ILE A 43 -30.24 17.00 -13.67
N VAL A 44 -29.38 17.97 -13.97
CA VAL A 44 -29.30 19.23 -13.25
C VAL A 44 -30.06 20.28 -14.04
N TYR A 45 -31.18 20.77 -13.49
CA TYR A 45 -31.97 21.81 -14.14
C TYR A 45 -31.28 23.17 -14.01
N VAL A 46 -30.97 23.79 -15.14
CA VAL A 46 -30.38 25.13 -15.19
C VAL A 46 -31.45 26.13 -14.78
N GLN A 47 -31.17 26.90 -13.73
CA GLN A 47 -31.98 28.04 -13.36
C GLN A 47 -31.45 29.27 -14.10
N ASN A 48 -32.34 30.06 -14.70
CA ASN A 48 -31.92 31.35 -15.24
C ASN A 48 -31.49 32.25 -14.08
N SER A 49 -30.30 32.82 -14.21
CA SER A 49 -29.83 33.85 -13.29
C SER A 49 -30.54 35.16 -13.64
N ASP A 50 -31.32 35.71 -12.71
CA ASP A 50 -31.87 37.08 -12.80
C ASP A 50 -30.83 38.13 -12.35
N GLN A 51 -29.54 37.78 -12.30
CA GLN A 51 -28.50 38.69 -11.85
C GLN A 51 -28.06 39.63 -12.98
N ASP A 52 -27.93 40.92 -12.63
CA ASP A 52 -27.48 41.97 -13.56
C ASP A 52 -26.02 41.78 -14.03
N LEU A 53 -25.21 41.05 -13.25
CA LEU A 53 -23.80 40.78 -13.54
C LEU A 53 -23.56 39.27 -13.59
N VAL A 54 -22.94 38.79 -14.67
CA VAL A 54 -22.72 37.37 -14.92
C VAL A 54 -21.23 37.11 -15.16
N LEU A 55 -20.68 36.04 -14.58
CA LEU A 55 -19.33 35.56 -14.89
C LEU A 55 -19.29 35.11 -16.35
N SER A 56 -18.42 35.71 -17.15
CA SER A 56 -18.29 35.42 -18.59
C SER A 56 -17.05 34.60 -18.94
N ASP A 57 -15.95 34.77 -18.20
CA ASP A 57 -14.69 34.06 -18.48
C ASP A 57 -13.79 33.99 -17.24
N ILE A 58 -12.97 32.95 -17.15
CA ILE A 58 -11.88 32.82 -16.18
C ILE A 58 -10.64 32.34 -16.93
N ASN A 59 -9.59 33.16 -16.92
CA ASN A 59 -8.30 32.76 -17.46
C ASN A 59 -7.30 32.56 -16.33
N ILE A 60 -6.62 31.42 -16.36
CA ILE A 60 -5.60 31.03 -15.39
C ILE A 60 -4.26 30.99 -16.13
N GLY A 61 -3.38 31.92 -15.77
CA GLY A 61 -1.98 31.93 -16.17
C GLY A 61 -1.13 31.13 -15.19
N THR A 62 -0.22 30.34 -15.74
CA THR A 62 0.77 29.55 -14.99
C THR A 62 2.17 30.05 -15.34
N GLN A 63 3.11 30.00 -14.39
CA GLN A 63 4.47 30.49 -14.65
C GLN A 63 5.23 29.68 -15.72
N ASP A 64 4.87 28.41 -15.89
CA ASP A 64 5.49 27.48 -16.83
C ASP A 64 4.76 27.39 -18.18
N ASN A 65 3.69 28.19 -18.37
CA ASN A 65 2.78 28.12 -19.52
C ASN A 65 2.10 26.75 -19.70
N SER A 66 2.01 25.95 -18.63
CA SER A 66 1.18 24.75 -18.60
C SER A 66 -0.30 25.09 -18.80
N VAL A 67 -1.06 24.14 -19.32
CA VAL A 67 -2.50 24.31 -19.55
C VAL A 67 -3.29 24.29 -18.22
N LYS A 68 -2.73 23.70 -17.17
CA LYS A 68 -3.35 23.58 -15.86
C LYS A 68 -2.40 24.06 -14.76
N PRO A 69 -2.89 24.82 -13.78
CA PRO A 69 -2.11 25.13 -12.60
C PRO A 69 -1.76 23.87 -11.81
N MET A 70 -0.61 23.90 -11.13
CA MET A 70 -0.08 22.76 -10.39
C MET A 70 -0.10 23.06 -8.91
N LEU A 71 -0.22 22.01 -8.10
CA LEU A 71 -0.14 22.15 -6.65
C LEU A 71 1.23 22.72 -6.25
N GLY A 72 1.26 23.68 -5.33
CA GLY A 72 2.47 24.37 -4.89
C GLY A 72 3.03 25.41 -5.89
N SER A 73 2.35 25.67 -7.01
CA SER A 73 2.78 26.66 -8.01
C SER A 73 1.93 27.93 -7.99
N LEU A 74 2.57 29.07 -8.27
CA LEU A 74 1.88 30.36 -8.37
C LEU A 74 1.00 30.39 -9.61
N MET A 75 -0.25 30.82 -9.42
CA MET A 75 -1.26 31.01 -10.44
C MET A 75 -1.61 32.49 -10.53
N ASP A 76 -1.70 33.03 -11.75
CA ASP A 76 -2.28 34.36 -12.02
C ASP A 76 -3.68 34.18 -12.60
N ILE A 77 -4.69 34.63 -11.88
CA ILE A 77 -6.08 34.48 -12.27
C ILE A 77 -6.61 35.83 -12.76
N SER A 78 -7.31 35.79 -13.88
CA SER A 78 -8.15 36.90 -14.36
C SER A 78 -9.59 36.43 -14.54
N ILE A 79 -10.52 37.27 -14.09
CA ILE A 79 -11.95 36.93 -14.02
C ILE A 79 -12.72 38.02 -14.76
N SER A 80 -13.53 37.63 -15.74
CA SER A 80 -14.34 38.54 -16.53
C SER A 80 -15.81 38.44 -16.17
N PHE A 81 -16.46 39.59 -16.06
CA PHE A 81 -17.88 39.73 -15.80
C PHE A 81 -18.54 40.54 -16.90
N GLN A 82 -19.74 40.13 -17.33
CA GLN A 82 -20.56 40.88 -18.27
C GLN A 82 -21.78 41.49 -17.56
N ASN A 83 -22.04 42.77 -17.83
CA ASN A 83 -23.27 43.43 -17.40
C ASN A 83 -24.40 43.07 -18.37
N GLN A 84 -25.36 42.26 -17.92
CA GLN A 84 -26.54 41.87 -18.69
C GLN A 84 -27.77 42.74 -18.40
N SER A 85 -27.65 43.70 -17.48
CA SER A 85 -28.75 44.61 -17.15
C SER A 85 -29.01 45.64 -18.25
N SER A 86 -30.15 46.31 -18.17
CA SER A 86 -30.47 47.44 -19.05
C SER A 86 -29.83 48.77 -18.60
N ASN A 87 -29.06 48.78 -17.52
CA ASN A 87 -28.51 50.00 -16.91
C ASN A 87 -26.98 49.92 -16.73
N SER A 88 -26.32 51.07 -16.61
CA SER A 88 -24.92 51.13 -16.19
C SER A 88 -24.81 50.69 -14.72
N LEU A 89 -23.91 49.75 -14.45
CA LEU A 89 -23.59 49.28 -13.10
C LEU A 89 -22.39 50.05 -12.58
N GLY A 90 -22.50 50.62 -11.37
CA GLY A 90 -21.37 51.24 -10.68
C GLY A 90 -20.30 50.22 -10.27
N PRO A 91 -19.16 50.67 -9.70
CA PRO A 91 -18.14 49.75 -9.22
C PRO A 91 -18.68 48.89 -8.07
N ILE A 92 -18.38 47.59 -8.09
CA ILE A 92 -18.84 46.62 -7.09
C ILE A 92 -17.63 46.12 -6.30
N SER A 93 -17.61 46.41 -5.01
CA SER A 93 -16.62 45.85 -4.09
C SER A 93 -17.02 44.43 -3.72
N CYS A 94 -16.08 43.51 -3.89
CA CYS A 94 -16.29 42.10 -3.63
C CYS A 94 -15.05 41.47 -2.98
N ASN A 95 -15.27 40.30 -2.41
CA ASN A 95 -14.27 39.47 -1.78
C ASN A 95 -14.27 38.11 -2.48
N ILE A 96 -13.10 37.64 -2.88
CA ILE A 96 -12.93 36.26 -3.32
C ILE A 96 -12.31 35.50 -2.15
N ALA A 97 -12.98 34.44 -1.73
CA ALA A 97 -12.55 33.56 -0.65
C ALA A 97 -12.29 32.16 -1.21
N PHE A 98 -11.16 31.58 -0.83
CA PHE A 98 -10.79 30.20 -1.05
C PHE A 98 -10.65 29.48 0.30
N SER A 99 -10.46 28.17 0.26
CA SER A 99 -10.12 27.38 1.44
C SER A 99 -8.76 27.73 2.02
N ASP A 100 -8.49 27.22 3.23
CA ASP A 100 -7.31 27.53 4.04
C ASP A 100 -5.99 27.00 3.47
N HIS A 101 -6.03 26.02 2.58
CA HIS A 101 -4.88 25.51 1.84
C HIS A 101 -4.53 26.33 0.58
N VAL A 102 -5.22 27.45 0.34
CA VAL A 102 -4.90 28.40 -0.74
C VAL A 102 -4.33 29.67 -0.13
N VAL A 103 -3.25 30.17 -0.72
CA VAL A 103 -2.54 31.34 -0.23
C VAL A 103 -2.41 32.38 -1.34
N PRO A 104 -2.89 33.62 -1.13
CA PRO A 104 -3.79 34.03 -0.05
C PRO A 104 -5.14 33.31 -0.13
N SER A 105 -5.77 33.03 1.02
CA SER A 105 -7.11 32.42 1.04
C SER A 105 -8.22 33.44 0.81
N MET A 106 -7.89 34.74 0.76
CA MET A 106 -8.86 35.80 0.61
C MET A 106 -8.25 37.08 0.04
N PHE A 107 -8.97 37.72 -0.89
CA PHE A 107 -8.61 39.03 -1.44
C PHE A 107 -9.86 39.87 -1.67
N ASN A 108 -9.69 41.18 -1.50
CA ASN A 108 -10.71 42.16 -1.86
C ASN A 108 -10.41 42.68 -3.26
N VAL A 109 -11.40 42.60 -4.14
CA VAL A 109 -11.31 43.06 -5.53
C VAL A 109 -12.47 44.00 -5.82
N ASN A 110 -12.28 44.90 -6.80
CA ASN A 110 -13.31 45.81 -7.24
C ASN A 110 -13.62 45.52 -8.71
N ILE A 111 -14.86 45.16 -8.98
CA ILE A 111 -15.39 45.07 -10.35
C ILE A 111 -15.60 46.52 -10.83
N PRO A 112 -15.00 46.94 -11.95
CA PRO A 112 -15.15 48.29 -12.48
C PRO A 112 -16.60 48.60 -12.89
N THR A 113 -16.91 49.89 -13.06
CA THR A 113 -18.14 50.33 -13.71
C THR A 113 -18.26 49.68 -15.10
N SER A 114 -19.47 49.22 -15.44
CA SER A 114 -19.76 48.57 -16.73
C SER A 114 -21.07 49.08 -17.33
N GLU A 115 -21.04 49.41 -18.62
CA GLU A 115 -22.23 49.75 -19.40
C GLU A 115 -23.03 48.49 -19.81
N PRO A 116 -24.32 48.62 -20.19
CA PRO A 116 -25.11 47.48 -20.66
C PRO A 116 -24.42 46.70 -21.79
N GLY A 117 -24.20 45.40 -21.57
CA GLY A 117 -23.53 44.48 -22.50
C GLY A 117 -21.99 44.51 -22.45
N GLU A 118 -21.40 45.41 -21.65
CA GLU A 118 -19.94 45.50 -21.50
C GLU A 118 -19.39 44.35 -20.64
N THR A 119 -18.24 43.82 -21.04
CA THR A 119 -17.45 42.87 -20.24
C THR A 119 -16.28 43.59 -19.60
N VAL A 120 -16.14 43.45 -18.28
CA VAL A 120 -15.03 43.99 -17.49
C VAL A 120 -14.22 42.85 -16.89
N THR A 121 -12.90 43.01 -16.82
CA THR A 121 -11.98 41.98 -16.32
C THR A 121 -11.23 42.46 -15.09
N ILE A 122 -11.21 41.64 -14.04
CA ILE A 122 -10.33 41.75 -12.89
C ILE A 122 -9.06 40.96 -13.20
N ASN A 123 -7.88 41.55 -13.00
CA ASN A 123 -6.58 40.90 -13.22
C ASN A 123 -5.75 40.93 -11.94
N GLY A 124 -4.64 40.18 -11.93
CA GLY A 124 -3.65 40.21 -10.84
C GLY A 124 -4.12 39.52 -9.58
N ILE A 125 -4.95 38.49 -9.71
CA ILE A 125 -5.34 37.62 -8.60
C ILE A 125 -4.29 36.50 -8.53
N GLU A 126 -3.25 36.72 -7.74
CA GLU A 126 -2.16 35.75 -7.59
C GLU A 126 -2.43 34.82 -6.41
N ILE A 127 -2.47 33.50 -6.66
CA ILE A 127 -2.70 32.48 -5.63
C ILE A 127 -1.77 31.28 -5.80
N THR A 128 -1.50 30.56 -4.71
CA THR A 128 -0.87 29.24 -4.72
C THR A 128 -1.75 28.29 -3.90
N ALA A 129 -2.06 27.12 -4.44
CA ALA A 129 -2.79 26.08 -3.72
C ALA A 129 -1.82 25.00 -3.24
N TYR A 130 -1.87 24.63 -1.97
CA TYR A 130 -1.09 23.56 -1.35
C TYR A 130 -1.93 22.34 -0.97
N GLY A 131 -3.24 22.45 -1.18
CA GLY A 131 -4.21 21.36 -1.05
C GLY A 131 -5.35 21.52 -2.06
N THR A 132 -6.34 20.64 -1.98
CA THR A 132 -7.54 20.72 -2.82
C THR A 132 -8.79 20.50 -1.96
N ASP A 133 -9.93 21.01 -2.44
CA ASP A 133 -11.22 20.90 -1.76
C ASP A 133 -12.00 19.66 -2.19
N VAL A 134 -12.02 19.40 -3.51
CA VAL A 134 -12.80 18.32 -4.10
C VAL A 134 -11.99 17.66 -5.21
N SER A 135 -11.59 16.40 -5.00
CA SER A 135 -10.72 15.66 -5.91
C SER A 135 -9.41 16.40 -6.19
N ASN A 136 -9.32 17.07 -7.34
CA ASN A 136 -8.15 17.83 -7.76
C ASN A 136 -8.47 19.32 -7.86
N ALA A 137 -9.66 19.75 -7.44
CA ALA A 137 -10.13 21.10 -7.62
C ALA A 137 -10.06 21.90 -6.33
N VAL A 138 -9.70 23.17 -6.47
CA VAL A 138 -9.81 24.21 -5.46
C VAL A 138 -11.09 25.00 -5.71
N ILE A 139 -11.86 25.26 -4.66
CA ILE A 139 -13.12 25.99 -4.72
C ILE A 139 -12.92 27.41 -4.21
N GLY A 140 -13.37 28.36 -5.01
CA GLY A 140 -13.43 29.79 -4.65
C GLY A 140 -14.87 30.28 -4.62
N VAL A 141 -15.16 31.28 -3.80
CA VAL A 141 -16.46 31.94 -3.74
C VAL A 141 -16.25 33.44 -3.83
N ILE A 142 -16.94 34.09 -4.77
CA ILE A 142 -16.96 35.54 -4.92
C ILE A 142 -18.21 36.09 -4.25
N ASN A 143 -18.03 36.90 -3.21
CA ASN A 143 -19.11 37.52 -2.45
C ASN A 143 -19.10 39.04 -2.63
N SER A 144 -20.28 39.66 -2.75
CA SER A 144 -20.45 41.11 -2.67
C SER A 144 -20.27 41.62 -1.23
N GLU A 145 -20.09 42.93 -1.09
CA GLU A 145 -19.91 43.59 0.22
C GLU A 145 -21.07 43.36 1.22
N ASP A 146 -22.29 43.12 0.72
CA ASP A 146 -23.46 42.79 1.54
C ASP A 146 -23.53 41.31 1.97
N GLY A 147 -22.54 40.50 1.57
CA GLY A 147 -22.42 39.07 1.89
C GLY A 147 -23.21 38.15 0.96
N SER A 148 -23.80 38.65 -0.13
CA SER A 148 -24.44 37.80 -1.13
C SER A 148 -23.39 37.14 -2.02
N THR A 149 -23.60 35.86 -2.36
CA THR A 149 -22.73 35.14 -3.29
C THR A 149 -23.05 35.56 -4.72
N LEU A 150 -22.03 36.08 -5.42
CA LEU A 150 -22.10 36.44 -6.82
C LEU A 150 -21.80 35.22 -7.71
N CYS A 151 -20.78 34.43 -7.35
CA CYS A 151 -20.36 33.27 -8.14
C CYS A 151 -19.51 32.30 -7.30
N ASP A 152 -19.62 31.00 -7.61
CA ASP A 152 -18.67 29.97 -7.19
C ASP A 152 -17.67 29.69 -8.32
N LEU A 153 -16.43 29.34 -7.94
CA LEU A 153 -15.31 29.05 -8.83
C LEU A 153 -14.80 27.66 -8.50
N ALA A 154 -14.40 26.91 -9.52
CA ALA A 154 -13.64 25.67 -9.35
C ALA A 154 -12.42 25.71 -10.27
N ILE A 155 -11.24 25.52 -9.68
CA ILE A 155 -9.97 25.52 -10.38
C ILE A 155 -9.40 24.11 -10.31
N ASP A 156 -9.29 23.44 -11.45
CA ASP A 156 -8.69 22.12 -11.55
C ASP A 156 -7.15 22.22 -11.46
N ILE A 157 -6.56 21.47 -10.53
CA ILE A 157 -5.14 21.46 -10.21
C ILE A 157 -4.51 20.14 -10.68
N GLU A 158 -3.34 20.24 -11.32
CA GLU A 158 -2.50 19.07 -11.56
C GLU A 158 -1.81 18.65 -10.27
N MET A 159 -2.03 17.39 -9.88
CA MET A 159 -1.46 16.84 -8.65
C MET A 159 -0.05 16.33 -8.91
N PRO A 160 0.88 16.51 -7.95
CA PRO A 160 2.20 15.91 -8.01
C PRO A 160 2.13 14.39 -8.06
N VAL A 161 3.05 13.79 -8.82
CA VAL A 161 3.27 12.34 -8.89
C VAL A 161 4.78 12.14 -8.88
N PHE A 162 5.29 11.65 -7.75
CA PHE A 162 6.70 11.36 -7.57
C PHE A 162 6.93 9.89 -7.23
N GLU A 163 8.12 9.41 -7.53
CA GLU A 163 8.71 8.22 -6.95
C GLU A 163 9.97 8.66 -6.21
N ILE A 164 10.12 8.19 -4.97
CA ILE A 164 11.17 8.60 -4.05
C ILE A 164 11.81 7.35 -3.47
N GLU A 165 13.14 7.26 -3.56
CA GLU A 165 13.92 6.14 -3.05
C GLU A 165 15.20 6.65 -2.37
N PHE A 166 15.64 5.99 -1.30
CA PHE A 166 17.00 6.16 -0.79
C PHE A 166 18.00 5.56 -1.77
N THR A 167 19.19 6.16 -1.86
CA THR A 167 20.22 5.68 -2.80
C THR A 167 21.34 4.89 -2.13
N GLU A 168 21.44 5.02 -0.82
CA GLU A 168 22.43 4.35 0.00
C GLU A 168 22.00 2.92 0.34
N GLN A 169 22.98 2.03 0.51
CA GLN A 169 22.82 0.71 1.11
C GLN A 169 23.64 0.67 2.40
N PRO A 170 23.08 1.19 3.51
CA PRO A 170 23.82 1.30 4.76
C PRO A 170 23.86 -0.02 5.53
N GLU A 171 24.83 -0.14 6.42
CA GLU A 171 24.95 -1.24 7.37
C GLU A 171 24.34 -0.84 8.74
N PRO A 172 23.86 -1.80 9.54
CA PRO A 172 23.46 -1.54 10.93
C PRO A 172 24.53 -0.80 11.72
N GLY A 173 24.12 0.23 12.46
CA GLY A 173 25.03 1.11 13.21
C GLY A 173 25.71 2.22 12.39
N ASP A 174 25.48 2.33 11.08
CA ASP A 174 26.04 3.40 10.27
C ASP A 174 25.48 4.79 10.65
N GLU A 175 26.33 5.80 10.48
CA GLU A 175 25.95 7.23 10.56
C GLU A 175 26.34 7.91 9.24
N PHE A 176 25.35 8.41 8.50
CA PHE A 176 25.54 8.99 7.18
C PHE A 176 24.54 10.11 6.87
N GLN A 177 24.81 10.87 5.80
CA GLN A 177 23.89 11.86 5.25
C GLN A 177 23.12 11.20 4.11
N PRO A 178 21.79 10.97 4.23
CA PRO A 178 21.06 10.24 3.21
C PRO A 178 20.75 11.12 2.00
N SER A 179 20.67 10.49 0.84
CA SER A 179 20.33 11.10 -0.44
C SER A 179 19.12 10.40 -1.04
N LEU A 180 18.23 11.18 -1.64
CA LEU A 180 17.01 10.69 -2.27
C LEU A 180 17.11 10.80 -3.79
N SER A 181 16.82 9.70 -4.47
CA SER A 181 16.45 9.71 -5.89
C SER A 181 14.98 10.08 -5.98
N VAL A 182 14.67 11.16 -6.71
CA VAL A 182 13.31 11.63 -6.94
C VAL A 182 13.03 11.67 -8.42
N VAL A 183 12.00 10.92 -8.85
CA VAL A 183 11.47 10.94 -10.23
C VAL A 183 10.16 11.71 -10.24
N ASN A 184 10.04 12.72 -11.10
CA ASN A 184 8.79 13.46 -11.30
C ASN A 184 8.08 12.97 -12.56
N PHE A 185 6.87 12.42 -12.42
CA PHE A 185 6.08 11.91 -13.55
C PHE A 185 5.08 12.91 -14.14
N THR A 186 5.12 14.16 -13.70
CA THR A 186 4.19 15.20 -14.15
C THR A 186 4.82 16.12 -15.19
N GLN A 187 3.99 16.93 -15.87
CA GLN A 187 4.48 17.99 -16.74
C GLN A 187 5.05 19.19 -15.97
N GLY A 188 4.96 19.14 -14.65
CA GLY A 188 5.23 20.27 -13.78
C GLY A 188 6.65 20.43 -13.33
N ASN A 189 7.10 21.68 -13.25
CA ASN A 189 8.37 22.03 -12.62
C ASN A 189 8.14 22.50 -11.19
N TYR A 190 8.69 21.78 -10.22
CA TYR A 190 8.62 22.12 -8.81
C TYR A 190 9.96 22.69 -8.35
N SER A 191 10.06 24.00 -8.24
CA SER A 191 11.26 24.68 -7.72
C SER A 191 11.08 25.14 -6.28
N GLU A 192 12.22 25.32 -5.59
CA GLU A 192 12.30 25.82 -4.21
C GLU A 192 11.53 24.95 -3.23
N VAL A 193 11.70 23.63 -3.34
CA VAL A 193 11.05 22.64 -2.47
C VAL A 193 12.03 22.23 -1.37
N SER A 194 11.65 22.35 -0.11
CA SER A 194 12.39 21.73 0.98
C SER A 194 11.88 20.31 1.23
N ILE A 195 12.78 19.41 1.58
CA ILE A 195 12.47 18.00 1.88
C ILE A 195 12.60 17.81 3.39
N GLN A 196 11.55 17.30 4.02
CA GLN A 196 11.55 16.90 5.41
C GLN A 196 11.49 15.37 5.50
N LEU A 197 12.34 14.80 6.35
CA LEU A 197 12.34 13.38 6.69
C LEU A 197 11.85 13.21 8.13
N THR A 198 10.90 12.30 8.32
CA THR A 198 10.40 11.90 9.64
C THR A 198 10.46 10.37 9.76
N PRO A 199 11.23 9.78 10.69
CA PRO A 199 11.20 8.35 10.91
C PRO A 199 9.82 7.95 11.43
N LEU A 200 9.21 6.96 10.79
CA LEU A 200 7.92 6.39 11.21
C LEU A 200 8.11 5.08 11.99
N SER A 201 9.18 4.33 11.71
CA SER A 201 9.58 3.14 12.47
C SER A 201 10.68 3.48 13.49
N GLU A 202 10.90 2.58 14.44
CA GLU A 202 12.10 2.60 15.29
C GLU A 202 13.35 2.19 14.46
N GLY A 203 14.54 2.21 15.07
CA GLY A 203 15.78 1.73 14.46
C GLY A 203 16.64 2.78 13.76
N ALA A 204 16.17 4.04 13.71
CA ALA A 204 16.97 5.15 13.21
C ALA A 204 16.67 6.44 13.96
N THR A 205 17.68 7.30 14.06
CA THR A 205 17.54 8.66 14.58
C THR A 205 17.99 9.68 13.55
N LEU A 206 17.25 10.78 13.44
CA LEU A 206 17.61 11.90 12.57
C LEU A 206 18.11 13.09 13.41
N SER A 207 19.20 13.70 12.95
CA SER A 207 19.66 14.99 13.43
C SER A 207 19.87 15.95 12.28
N VAL A 208 19.65 17.25 12.49
CA VAL A 208 19.78 18.25 11.42
C VAL A 208 21.25 18.59 11.22
N ASN A 209 21.71 18.48 9.97
CA ASN A 209 23.06 18.85 9.53
C ASN A 209 23.10 20.33 9.12
N GLY A 210 23.38 21.22 10.09
CA GLY A 210 23.52 22.66 9.84
C GLY A 210 22.28 23.49 10.20
N SER A 211 22.19 24.72 9.67
CA SER A 211 21.17 25.71 10.09
C SER A 211 20.33 26.30 8.95
N SER A 212 20.56 25.91 7.70
CA SER A 212 19.82 26.40 6.53
C SER A 212 19.04 25.28 5.88
N GLU A 213 17.79 25.55 5.50
CA GLU A 213 16.99 24.65 4.67
C GLU A 213 17.68 24.42 3.33
N GLN A 214 17.73 23.16 2.90
CA GLN A 214 18.19 22.78 1.58
C GLN A 214 16.99 22.76 0.64
N LEU A 215 17.10 23.47 -0.47
CA LEU A 215 16.05 23.57 -1.48
C LEU A 215 16.41 22.74 -2.71
N SER A 216 15.46 21.93 -3.13
CA SER A 216 15.49 21.05 -4.27
C SER A 216 14.64 21.60 -5.40
N SER A 217 14.86 21.06 -6.60
CA SER A 217 14.02 21.33 -7.76
C SER A 217 13.81 20.05 -8.56
N PHE A 218 12.57 19.82 -8.97
CA PHE A 218 12.15 18.62 -9.69
C PHE A 218 11.59 19.01 -11.05
N ASN A 219 12.38 18.74 -12.10
CA ASN A 219 11.99 19.01 -13.48
C ASN A 219 10.95 18.00 -13.97
N PRO A 220 10.13 18.36 -14.97
CA PRO A 220 9.14 17.45 -15.55
C PRO A 220 9.77 16.19 -16.17
N PHE A 221 9.22 15.02 -15.88
CA PHE A 221 9.65 13.72 -16.46
C PHE A 221 11.14 13.41 -16.30
N GLU A 222 11.77 13.92 -15.24
CA GLU A 222 13.18 13.72 -14.95
C GLU A 222 13.38 13.03 -13.59
N SER A 223 14.47 12.25 -13.51
CA SER A 223 15.03 11.75 -12.26
C SER A 223 16.15 12.68 -11.80
N SER A 224 16.23 12.92 -10.49
CA SER A 224 17.22 13.80 -9.88
C SER A 224 17.63 13.30 -8.50
N LEU A 225 18.88 13.52 -8.13
CA LEU A 225 19.45 13.13 -6.84
C LEU A 225 19.52 14.35 -5.90
N HIS A 226 19.08 14.17 -4.65
CA HIS A 226 19.04 15.23 -3.65
C HIS A 226 19.61 14.74 -2.33
N GLU A 227 20.78 15.25 -1.95
CA GLU A 227 21.29 15.10 -0.59
C GLU A 227 20.35 15.80 0.38
N THR A 228 20.01 15.16 1.48
CA THR A 228 19.18 15.79 2.51
C THR A 228 20.03 16.59 3.50
N ASN A 229 19.41 17.48 4.27
CA ASN A 229 20.09 18.21 5.35
C ASN A 229 20.06 17.45 6.68
N TYR A 230 19.92 16.12 6.66
CA TYR A 230 19.89 15.28 7.85
C TYR A 230 21.18 14.46 7.96
N ILE A 231 21.57 14.13 9.19
CA ILE A 231 22.41 12.99 9.49
C ILE A 231 21.49 11.91 10.07
N LEU A 232 21.48 10.75 9.42
CA LEU A 232 20.78 9.56 9.82
C LEU A 232 21.77 8.64 10.52
N ALA A 233 21.47 8.30 11.77
CA ALA A 233 22.20 7.30 12.54
C ALA A 233 21.30 6.08 12.73
N LEU A 234 21.72 4.94 12.19
CA LEU A 234 21.06 3.65 12.37
C LEU A 234 21.43 3.06 13.72
N ASP A 235 20.44 2.43 14.37
CA ASP A 235 20.69 1.60 15.54
C ASP A 235 21.30 0.24 15.10
N ASP A 236 21.60 -0.62 16.07
CA ASP A 236 22.03 -2.01 15.84
C ASP A 236 20.82 -2.90 15.49
N VAL A 237 20.22 -2.63 14.32
CA VAL A 237 19.07 -3.34 13.76
C VAL A 237 19.50 -4.52 12.91
N SER A 238 18.68 -5.57 12.83
CA SER A 238 19.03 -6.76 12.03
C SER A 238 18.93 -6.50 10.53
N TYR A 239 19.75 -7.17 9.71
CA TYR A 239 19.55 -7.21 8.26
C TYR A 239 18.19 -7.84 7.92
N GLY A 240 17.62 -7.44 6.79
CA GLY A 240 16.23 -7.72 6.43
C GLY A 240 15.21 -6.78 7.08
N SER A 241 15.65 -5.83 7.93
CA SER A 241 14.79 -4.78 8.47
C SER A 241 14.52 -3.67 7.46
N ASP A 242 13.32 -3.10 7.55
CA ASP A 242 12.85 -2.00 6.71
C ASP A 242 12.56 -0.78 7.59
N ILE A 243 13.42 0.23 7.49
CA ILE A 243 13.24 1.48 8.26
C ILE A 243 12.40 2.44 7.42
N THR A 244 11.18 2.73 7.89
CA THR A 244 10.21 3.53 7.13
C THR A 244 10.29 5.00 7.52
N PHE A 245 10.37 5.88 6.52
CA PHE A 245 10.38 7.33 6.68
C PHE A 245 9.20 7.96 5.95
N LEU A 246 8.57 8.96 6.57
CA LEU A 246 7.71 9.90 5.86
C LEU A 246 8.61 10.96 5.22
N VAL A 247 8.55 11.06 3.89
CA VAL A 247 9.19 12.11 3.10
C VAL A 247 8.14 13.13 2.72
N GLU A 248 8.28 14.36 3.23
CA GLU A 248 7.35 15.45 2.96
C GLU A 248 8.04 16.55 2.14
N PHE A 249 7.35 17.05 1.13
CA PHE A 249 7.80 18.17 0.31
C PHE A 249 7.06 19.44 0.73
N PHE A 250 7.85 20.43 1.17
CA PHE A 250 7.37 21.71 1.63
C PHE A 250 7.73 22.82 0.65
N LYS A 251 6.85 23.81 0.55
CA LYS A 251 7.13 25.07 -0.14
C LYS A 251 6.44 26.21 0.60
N ASN A 252 7.22 27.23 1.00
CA ASN A 252 6.76 28.34 1.84
C ASN A 252 6.04 27.89 3.13
N GLU A 253 6.58 26.88 3.83
CA GLU A 253 6.02 26.28 5.06
C GLU A 253 4.78 25.38 4.88
N TYR A 254 4.27 25.22 3.65
CA TYR A 254 3.14 24.33 3.36
C TYR A 254 3.62 23.03 2.73
N SER A 255 3.20 21.89 3.28
CA SER A 255 3.36 20.59 2.64
C SER A 255 2.38 20.49 1.47
N PHE A 256 2.84 19.96 0.34
CA PHE A 256 2.00 19.71 -0.84
C PHE A 256 2.14 18.29 -1.39
N TYR A 257 3.07 17.50 -0.84
CA TYR A 257 3.26 16.09 -1.19
C TYR A 257 3.91 15.36 -0.01
N GLU A 258 3.48 14.14 0.22
CA GLU A 258 4.07 13.24 1.21
C GLU A 258 4.08 11.81 0.67
N GLN A 259 5.09 11.03 1.05
CA GLN A 259 5.22 9.62 0.68
C GLN A 259 5.99 8.86 1.76
N GLU A 260 5.53 7.65 2.08
CA GLU A 260 6.31 6.71 2.88
C GLU A 260 7.39 6.07 1.98
N VAL A 261 8.64 6.09 2.46
CA VAL A 261 9.81 5.59 1.74
C VAL A 261 10.58 4.67 2.69
N VAL A 262 10.86 3.47 2.21
CA VAL A 262 11.56 2.43 2.97
C VAL A 262 13.06 2.51 2.69
N LEU A 263 13.85 2.48 3.76
CA LEU A 263 15.28 2.21 3.73
C LEU A 263 15.51 0.75 4.12
N ALA A 264 15.70 -0.11 3.12
CA ALA A 264 15.90 -1.54 3.31
C ALA A 264 17.36 -1.86 3.69
N LEU A 265 17.55 -2.71 4.70
CA LEU A 265 18.87 -3.18 5.13
C LEU A 265 19.18 -4.54 4.53
N ILE A 266 19.83 -4.52 3.36
CA ILE A 266 20.12 -5.72 2.57
C ILE A 266 21.36 -6.43 3.14
N PRO A 267 21.31 -7.77 3.36
CA PRO A 267 22.48 -8.55 3.73
C PRO A 267 23.68 -8.36 2.78
N PRO A 268 24.91 -8.22 3.30
CA PRO A 268 26.11 -8.04 2.48
C PRO A 268 26.69 -9.34 1.92
N ALA A 269 26.18 -10.50 2.35
CA ALA A 269 26.67 -11.84 2.00
C ALA A 269 25.55 -12.89 2.09
N ASP A 270 25.89 -14.13 1.72
CA ASP A 270 25.06 -15.33 1.63
C ASP A 270 25.10 -16.18 2.90
N ASN A 271 25.11 -15.52 4.06
CA ASN A 271 25.10 -16.14 5.38
C ASN A 271 24.30 -15.31 6.39
N TYR A 272 23.14 -14.83 5.92
CA TYR A 272 22.17 -14.09 6.71
C TYR A 272 20.76 -14.65 6.50
N PRO A 273 19.91 -14.60 7.54
CA PRO A 273 18.53 -15.05 7.42
C PRO A 273 17.80 -14.31 6.30
N VAL A 274 17.10 -15.06 5.47
CA VAL A 274 16.26 -14.50 4.41
C VAL A 274 15.06 -13.81 5.04
N ALA A 275 14.95 -12.51 4.76
CA ALA A 275 13.93 -11.63 5.29
C ALA A 275 12.52 -12.09 4.93
N PRO A 276 11.54 -11.87 5.82
CA PRO A 276 10.19 -12.39 5.65
C PRO A 276 9.42 -11.53 4.66
N ASN A 277 8.38 -12.12 4.09
CA ASN A 277 7.31 -11.36 3.46
C ASN A 277 6.17 -11.08 4.46
N ASN A 278 5.02 -10.62 3.94
CA ASN A 278 3.84 -10.15 4.66
C ASN A 278 3.36 -10.98 5.87
N PHE A 279 3.59 -12.30 5.95
CA PHE A 279 3.14 -13.09 7.11
C PHE A 279 4.18 -13.20 8.24
N GLY A 280 5.46 -13.00 7.94
CA GLY A 280 6.52 -13.03 8.96
C GLY A 280 7.32 -14.34 9.06
N TYR A 281 7.23 -15.25 8.09
CA TYR A 281 8.16 -16.39 8.02
C TYR A 281 9.53 -15.95 7.52
N TRP A 282 10.58 -16.32 8.25
CA TRP A 282 11.98 -16.20 7.89
C TRP A 282 12.54 -17.53 7.42
N ALA A 283 13.59 -17.51 6.59
CA ALA A 283 14.39 -18.70 6.31
C ALA A 283 15.79 -18.51 6.92
N TYR A 284 16.20 -19.45 7.76
CA TYR A 284 17.53 -19.51 8.35
C TYR A 284 18.28 -20.70 7.78
N ASP A 285 19.50 -20.54 7.28
CA ASP A 285 20.34 -21.66 6.90
C ASP A 285 21.43 -21.95 7.93
N ASP A 286 22.07 -23.11 7.85
CA ASP A 286 23.07 -23.55 8.83
C ASP A 286 24.36 -22.70 8.82
N THR A 287 24.52 -21.77 7.86
CA THR A 287 25.64 -20.83 7.80
C THR A 287 25.37 -19.48 8.46
N ASP A 288 24.13 -19.22 8.89
CA ASP A 288 23.69 -18.00 9.58
C ASP A 288 24.28 -17.90 11.00
N GLU A 289 25.60 -17.76 11.13
CA GLU A 289 26.28 -17.74 12.41
C GLU A 289 25.81 -16.55 13.28
N GLY A 290 25.38 -16.86 14.51
CA GLY A 290 25.00 -15.85 15.50
C GLY A 290 23.49 -15.57 15.60
N TYR A 291 22.67 -16.18 14.75
CA TYR A 291 21.22 -16.15 14.87
C TYR A 291 20.71 -17.30 15.74
N GLU A 292 19.62 -17.07 16.49
CA GLU A 292 19.10 -18.08 17.43
C GLU A 292 18.41 -19.24 16.71
N GLN A 293 17.83 -18.98 15.54
CA GLN A 293 17.04 -19.94 14.78
C GLN A 293 17.85 -20.77 13.78
N THR A 294 19.15 -20.51 13.64
CA THR A 294 20.07 -21.25 12.78
C THR A 294 19.90 -22.77 12.98
N PRO A 295 19.49 -23.53 11.95
CA PRO A 295 19.35 -24.97 12.05
C PRO A 295 20.72 -25.65 12.14
N VAL A 296 20.69 -26.94 12.50
CA VAL A 296 21.85 -27.82 12.40
C VAL A 296 21.47 -28.95 11.46
N PHE A 297 22.35 -29.27 10.51
CA PHE A 297 22.19 -30.46 9.69
C PHE A 297 22.32 -31.72 10.56
N GLU A 298 21.22 -32.46 10.70
CA GLU A 298 21.10 -33.70 11.46
C GLU A 298 20.17 -34.68 10.72
N TRP A 299 20.71 -35.27 9.64
CA TRP A 299 19.97 -36.18 8.75
C TRP A 299 19.28 -37.35 9.48
N VAL A 300 18.03 -37.61 9.11
CA VAL A 300 17.26 -38.78 9.58
C VAL A 300 16.96 -39.74 8.42
N GLU A 301 17.86 -40.70 8.20
CA GLU A 301 17.66 -41.75 7.19
C GLU A 301 16.44 -42.64 7.51
N LEU A 302 15.45 -42.67 6.62
CA LEU A 302 14.25 -43.50 6.70
C LEU A 302 14.30 -44.70 5.74
N ASP A 303 15.08 -44.65 4.66
CA ASP A 303 15.20 -45.74 3.69
C ASP A 303 15.95 -46.96 4.28
N PRO A 304 15.28 -48.13 4.43
CA PRO A 304 15.91 -49.33 4.97
C PRO A 304 17.10 -49.86 4.14
N ASN A 305 17.18 -49.54 2.85
CA ASN A 305 18.29 -49.95 1.99
C ASN A 305 19.60 -49.21 2.32
N TYR A 306 19.48 -48.03 2.92
CA TYR A 306 20.60 -47.17 3.30
C TYR A 306 20.82 -47.09 4.82
N GLY A 307 20.14 -47.98 5.56
CA GLY A 307 20.31 -48.13 7.00
C GLY A 307 19.27 -47.39 7.83
N GLY A 308 18.26 -46.82 7.18
CA GLY A 308 17.12 -46.18 7.83
C GLY A 308 16.18 -47.15 8.52
N SER A 309 15.28 -46.60 9.32
CA SER A 309 14.28 -47.39 10.04
C SER A 309 13.02 -46.58 10.33
N ASN A 310 11.90 -47.28 10.58
CA ASN A 310 10.58 -46.70 10.92
C ASN A 310 9.84 -45.96 9.80
N GLY A 311 10.47 -45.74 8.63
CA GLY A 311 9.83 -45.14 7.46
C GLY A 311 8.64 -45.96 6.96
N THR A 312 7.53 -45.27 6.70
CA THR A 312 6.43 -45.76 5.88
C THR A 312 6.72 -45.37 4.43
N HIS A 313 6.84 -46.38 3.56
CA HIS A 313 7.27 -46.24 2.17
C HIS A 313 6.09 -46.03 1.22
N TYR A 314 6.25 -45.09 0.30
CA TYR A 314 5.37 -44.81 -0.82
C TYR A 314 6.20 -44.81 -2.10
N GLU A 315 5.79 -45.62 -3.08
CA GLU A 315 6.37 -45.65 -4.43
C GLU A 315 5.49 -44.77 -5.32
N LEU A 316 6.01 -43.65 -5.81
CA LEU A 316 5.29 -42.72 -6.68
C LEU A 316 5.78 -42.83 -8.13
N ASP A 317 4.84 -42.79 -9.07
CA ASP A 317 5.12 -42.70 -10.52
C ASP A 317 5.63 -41.30 -10.89
N ASP A 318 6.04 -41.12 -12.15
CA ASP A 318 6.27 -39.80 -12.74
C ASP A 318 4.96 -38.99 -12.72
N ASP A 319 5.08 -37.70 -12.38
CA ASP A 319 3.96 -36.79 -12.14
C ASP A 319 2.85 -37.46 -11.29
N ASP A 320 3.15 -37.81 -10.04
CA ASP A 320 2.23 -38.47 -9.09
C ASP A 320 2.26 -37.83 -7.69
N HIS A 321 1.31 -38.19 -6.84
CA HIS A 321 1.21 -37.70 -5.46
C HIS A 321 0.59 -38.71 -4.50
N VAL A 322 0.77 -38.46 -3.21
CA VAL A 322 0.05 -39.15 -2.14
C VAL A 322 -0.41 -38.19 -1.05
N ASP A 323 -1.63 -38.39 -0.56
CA ASP A 323 -2.16 -37.69 0.60
C ASP A 323 -1.88 -38.48 1.88
N VAL A 324 -1.32 -37.81 2.88
CA VAL A 324 -0.96 -38.38 4.18
C VAL A 324 -1.63 -37.58 5.31
N GLU A 325 -2.23 -38.28 6.28
CA GLU A 325 -2.75 -37.67 7.50
C GLU A 325 -1.58 -37.25 8.40
N LEU A 326 -1.58 -35.99 8.86
CA LEU A 326 -0.55 -35.50 9.78
C LEU A 326 -0.77 -36.09 11.17
N PRO A 327 0.30 -36.51 11.87
CA PRO A 327 0.19 -37.12 13.19
C PRO A 327 -0.19 -36.13 14.31
N PHE A 328 -0.12 -34.83 14.01
CA PHE A 328 -0.56 -33.72 14.86
C PHE A 328 -1.06 -32.57 13.99
N VAL A 329 -1.83 -31.65 14.58
CA VAL A 329 -2.32 -30.46 13.86
C VAL A 329 -1.19 -29.48 13.64
N PHE A 330 -0.78 -29.29 12.39
CA PHE A 330 0.25 -28.33 12.03
C PHE A 330 -0.37 -26.97 11.69
N LYS A 331 0.19 -25.89 12.25
CA LYS A 331 -0.30 -24.53 12.01
C LYS A 331 0.62 -23.83 11.03
N TYR A 332 0.09 -23.42 9.90
CA TYR A 332 0.82 -22.79 8.82
C TYR A 332 0.04 -21.59 8.29
N HIS A 333 0.69 -20.42 8.21
CA HIS A 333 0.03 -19.14 7.88
C HIS A 333 -1.25 -18.87 8.71
N GLY A 334 -1.22 -19.21 10.00
CA GLY A 334 -2.33 -19.00 10.93
C GLY A 334 -3.51 -19.96 10.76
N ARG A 335 -3.41 -20.94 9.85
CA ARG A 335 -4.42 -21.97 9.61
C ARG A 335 -3.95 -23.32 10.14
N ASP A 336 -4.89 -24.10 10.66
CA ASP A 336 -4.64 -25.43 11.20
C ASP A 336 -4.85 -26.49 10.10
N TYR A 337 -3.92 -27.43 9.99
CA TYR A 337 -3.91 -28.50 8.99
C TYR A 337 -3.69 -29.87 9.67
N ASP A 338 -4.37 -30.89 9.17
CA ASP A 338 -4.34 -32.28 9.65
C ASP A 338 -3.97 -33.29 8.56
N GLN A 339 -3.57 -32.80 7.38
CA GLN A 339 -3.11 -33.61 6.26
C GLN A 339 -2.06 -32.85 5.43
N ILE A 340 -1.35 -33.60 4.59
CA ILE A 340 -0.40 -33.06 3.62
C ILE A 340 -0.39 -33.93 2.35
N THR A 341 -0.43 -33.30 1.19
CA THR A 341 -0.16 -33.93 -0.11
C THR A 341 1.34 -33.88 -0.38
N ILE A 342 1.93 -34.99 -0.81
CA ILE A 342 3.36 -35.14 -1.12
C ILE A 342 3.48 -35.55 -2.59
N SER A 343 4.22 -34.79 -3.39
CA SER A 343 4.43 -35.05 -4.81
C SER A 343 5.74 -35.77 -5.08
N SER A 344 5.77 -36.56 -6.16
CA SER A 344 7.00 -37.10 -6.73
C SER A 344 7.99 -35.98 -7.10
N ASN A 345 7.50 -34.83 -7.58
CA ASN A 345 8.26 -33.67 -8.05
C ASN A 345 8.77 -32.72 -6.93
N GLY A 346 9.05 -33.27 -5.74
CA GLY A 346 9.81 -32.59 -4.68
C GLY A 346 9.12 -31.39 -4.01
N TRP A 347 7.77 -31.35 -4.04
CA TRP A 347 6.96 -30.39 -3.29
C TRP A 347 5.88 -31.07 -2.45
N THR A 348 5.35 -30.33 -1.47
CA THR A 348 4.19 -30.71 -0.66
C THR A 348 3.18 -29.60 -0.54
N SER A 349 1.96 -29.93 -0.12
CA SER A 349 0.84 -29.01 0.02
C SER A 349 -0.01 -29.37 1.23
N PHE A 350 -0.25 -28.43 2.13
CA PHE A 350 -1.19 -28.67 3.25
C PHE A 350 -2.66 -28.68 2.81
N GLU A 351 -2.96 -28.18 1.61
CA GLU A 351 -4.27 -28.33 0.96
C GLU A 351 -4.22 -29.48 -0.06
N GLY A 352 -5.26 -30.32 -0.13
CA GLY A 352 -5.31 -31.41 -1.11
C GLY A 352 -5.13 -30.89 -2.54
N CYS A 353 -4.22 -31.51 -3.30
CA CYS A 353 -3.81 -31.01 -4.61
C CYS A 353 -3.67 -32.15 -5.64
N ASP A 354 -4.48 -32.11 -6.71
CA ASP A 354 -4.41 -33.06 -7.83
C ASP A 354 -3.54 -32.52 -9.00
N ILE A 355 -2.64 -31.57 -8.71
CA ILE A 355 -1.69 -31.06 -9.71
C ILE A 355 -0.45 -31.92 -9.58
N ASP A 356 -0.10 -32.66 -10.62
CA ASP A 356 1.02 -33.60 -10.54
C ASP A 356 2.22 -33.22 -11.41
N TYR A 357 2.06 -32.20 -12.28
CA TYR A 357 3.09 -31.85 -13.26
C TYR A 357 4.37 -31.25 -12.63
N PHE A 358 5.51 -31.53 -13.24
CA PHE A 358 6.86 -31.09 -12.83
C PHE A 358 7.17 -29.59 -12.88
N TRP A 359 6.34 -28.76 -13.52
CA TRP A 359 6.69 -27.37 -13.81
C TRP A 359 6.79 -26.54 -12.53
N ASN A 360 7.99 -26.04 -12.23
CA ASN A 360 8.22 -25.09 -11.15
C ASN A 360 8.20 -23.63 -11.63
N MET A 361 8.03 -22.69 -10.70
CA MET A 361 8.11 -21.24 -10.96
C MET A 361 8.64 -20.52 -9.72
N SER A 362 8.90 -19.22 -9.85
CA SER A 362 9.13 -18.35 -8.71
C SER A 362 7.96 -18.39 -7.73
N ILE A 363 8.23 -18.24 -6.44
CA ILE A 363 7.22 -18.08 -5.40
C ILE A 363 6.85 -16.58 -5.29
N PRO A 364 5.57 -16.18 -5.31
CA PRO A 364 4.38 -17.03 -5.42
C PRO A 364 4.15 -17.59 -6.83
N MET A 365 3.91 -18.89 -6.90
CA MET A 365 3.73 -19.73 -8.06
C MET A 365 2.27 -19.70 -8.53
N TYR A 366 1.97 -18.90 -9.54
CA TYR A 366 0.59 -18.68 -10.01
C TYR A 366 -0.20 -19.98 -10.30
N MET A 367 0.42 -20.99 -10.90
CA MET A 367 -0.24 -22.25 -11.29
C MET A 367 -0.01 -23.43 -10.35
N GLY A 368 0.84 -23.29 -9.32
CA GLY A 368 1.23 -24.37 -8.41
C GLY A 368 0.23 -24.78 -7.34
N PRO A 369 0.61 -25.71 -6.44
CA PRO A 369 -0.16 -26.08 -5.27
C PRO A 369 -0.35 -24.88 -4.32
N LYS A 370 -1.26 -24.99 -3.36
CA LYS A 370 -1.52 -23.97 -2.34
C LYS A 370 -0.87 -24.39 -1.03
N ALA A 371 -0.56 -23.45 -0.15
CA ALA A 371 0.02 -23.78 1.16
C ALA A 371 1.23 -24.71 1.00
N MET A 372 2.11 -24.34 0.05
CA MET A 372 3.14 -25.21 -0.51
C MET A 372 4.40 -25.16 0.33
N LEU A 373 5.04 -26.32 0.49
CA LEU A 373 6.45 -26.41 0.87
C LEU A 373 7.21 -27.04 -0.30
N ALA A 374 8.20 -26.33 -0.82
CA ALA A 374 9.05 -26.79 -1.91
C ALA A 374 10.48 -26.93 -1.37
N PRO A 375 10.87 -28.09 -0.80
CA PRO A 375 12.27 -28.36 -0.44
C PRO A 375 13.14 -28.48 -1.69
N PHE A 376 12.62 -29.04 -2.79
CA PHE A 376 13.31 -29.09 -4.07
C PHE A 376 12.27 -29.35 -5.18
N SER A 377 11.50 -28.32 -5.55
CA SER A 377 10.47 -28.49 -6.59
C SER A 377 11.12 -28.43 -7.96
N ASP A 378 11.16 -29.57 -8.63
CA ASP A 378 11.66 -29.75 -10.00
C ASP A 378 11.11 -31.06 -10.61
N ASP A 379 11.48 -31.34 -11.85
CA ASP A 379 11.22 -32.58 -12.59
C ASP A 379 12.03 -33.74 -11.97
N LEU A 380 11.37 -34.59 -11.18
CA LEU A 380 11.98 -35.79 -10.58
C LEU A 380 11.37 -37.05 -11.20
N GLU A 381 12.24 -37.90 -11.74
CA GLU A 381 11.84 -38.89 -12.74
C GLU A 381 11.95 -40.33 -12.26
N THR A 382 11.09 -41.16 -12.86
CA THR A 382 11.20 -42.61 -12.79
C THR A 382 11.95 -43.15 -13.99
N ILE A 383 12.60 -44.31 -13.87
CA ILE A 383 13.32 -44.91 -15.00
C ILE A 383 12.83 -46.33 -15.27
N ASP A 384 12.43 -46.57 -16.52
CA ASP A 384 12.38 -47.91 -17.14
C ASP A 384 13.68 -48.12 -17.93
N THR A 385 14.67 -48.74 -17.29
CA THR A 385 16.04 -48.88 -17.84
C THR A 385 16.08 -49.82 -19.04
N ASN A 386 15.05 -50.64 -19.22
CA ASN A 386 15.04 -51.75 -20.16
C ASN A 386 13.95 -51.64 -21.25
N GLY A 387 13.04 -50.67 -21.11
CA GLY A 387 11.99 -50.32 -22.06
C GLY A 387 10.89 -51.37 -22.17
N ASP A 388 10.66 -52.18 -21.14
CA ASP A 388 9.61 -53.21 -21.12
C ASP A 388 8.23 -52.67 -20.67
N GLY A 389 8.17 -51.39 -20.31
CA GLY A 389 6.98 -50.72 -19.79
C GLY A 389 6.75 -50.99 -18.31
N GLN A 390 7.74 -51.48 -17.57
CA GLN A 390 7.76 -51.53 -16.11
C GLN A 390 8.83 -50.59 -15.59
N ILE A 391 8.47 -49.79 -14.60
CA ILE A 391 9.40 -48.87 -13.93
C ILE A 391 10.38 -49.70 -13.10
N ASP A 392 11.67 -49.50 -13.37
CA ASP A 392 12.78 -50.14 -12.65
C ASP A 392 13.23 -49.30 -11.44
N LYS A 393 13.10 -47.97 -11.51
CA LYS A 393 13.37 -47.03 -10.42
C LYS A 393 12.20 -46.05 -10.25
N TRP A 394 11.54 -46.14 -9.11
CA TRP A 394 10.42 -45.27 -8.71
C TRP A 394 10.94 -44.03 -7.98
N VAL A 395 10.07 -43.03 -7.77
CA VAL A 395 10.36 -41.96 -6.82
C VAL A 395 9.98 -42.46 -5.43
N ASP A 396 10.99 -42.77 -4.62
CA ASP A 396 10.84 -43.37 -3.31
C ASP A 396 10.65 -42.31 -2.21
N ILE A 397 9.45 -42.28 -1.63
CA ILE A 397 9.10 -41.39 -0.52
C ILE A 397 8.97 -42.17 0.77
N TYR A 398 9.57 -41.66 1.85
CA TYR A 398 9.42 -42.23 3.19
C TYR A 398 8.87 -41.19 4.15
N THR A 399 7.97 -41.61 5.04
CA THR A 399 7.48 -40.75 6.13
C THR A 399 7.63 -41.40 7.49
N TRP A 400 7.89 -40.61 8.52
CA TRP A 400 7.95 -41.13 9.89
C TRP A 400 7.51 -40.08 10.92
N HIS A 401 6.67 -40.50 11.87
CA HIS A 401 6.35 -39.72 13.06
C HIS A 401 7.28 -40.12 14.23
N ASP A 402 8.18 -39.22 14.58
CA ASP A 402 9.05 -39.33 15.74
C ASP A 402 8.37 -38.71 16.95
N ASP A 403 7.44 -39.46 17.55
CA ASP A 403 6.72 -39.09 18.78
C ASP A 403 7.65 -38.60 19.90
N SER A 404 8.88 -39.11 19.95
CA SER A 404 9.81 -38.85 21.05
C SER A 404 10.43 -37.45 20.99
N ASN A 405 10.58 -36.91 19.78
CA ASN A 405 11.09 -35.56 19.53
C ASN A 405 9.99 -34.61 19.02
N GLY A 406 8.75 -35.10 18.84
CA GLY A 406 7.61 -34.30 18.41
C GLY A 406 7.79 -33.72 17.01
N ARG A 407 8.18 -34.58 16.06
CA ARG A 407 8.41 -34.18 14.66
C ARG A 407 7.89 -35.22 13.67
N PHE A 408 7.48 -34.75 12.51
CA PHE A 408 7.07 -35.58 11.37
C PHE A 408 8.03 -35.33 10.21
N ILE A 409 8.58 -36.40 9.64
CA ILE A 409 9.66 -36.36 8.65
C ILE A 409 9.15 -36.94 7.33
N ILE A 410 9.49 -36.29 6.22
CA ILE A 410 9.19 -36.71 4.85
C ILE A 410 10.50 -36.70 4.06
N GLU A 411 10.95 -37.85 3.57
CA GLU A 411 12.20 -38.02 2.83
C GLU A 411 11.91 -38.40 1.36
N TRP A 412 12.58 -37.73 0.42
CA TRP A 412 12.77 -38.21 -0.96
C TRP A 412 14.12 -38.93 -1.00
N SER A 413 14.09 -40.25 -1.18
CA SER A 413 15.31 -41.08 -1.17
C SER A 413 15.83 -41.27 -2.59
N ARG A 414 16.97 -40.62 -2.92
CA ARG A 414 17.72 -40.84 -4.17
C ARG A 414 16.85 -40.68 -5.41
N ALA A 415 15.94 -39.72 -5.38
CA ALA A 415 15.10 -39.36 -6.52
C ALA A 415 16.00 -38.88 -7.67
N LEU A 416 15.71 -39.27 -8.91
CA LEU A 416 16.56 -38.87 -10.03
C LEU A 416 16.09 -37.56 -10.63
N ASN A 417 17.03 -36.68 -10.93
CA ASN A 417 16.75 -35.46 -11.65
C ASN A 417 16.31 -35.78 -13.10
N GLY A 418 15.15 -35.28 -13.52
CA GLY A 418 14.57 -35.52 -14.84
C GLY A 418 15.32 -34.86 -16.01
N TYR A 419 16.30 -34.00 -15.73
CA TYR A 419 17.15 -33.42 -16.77
C TYR A 419 18.15 -34.44 -17.34
N ASP A 420 18.85 -35.17 -16.46
CA ASP A 420 19.93 -36.08 -16.85
C ASP A 420 19.68 -37.54 -16.51
N GLU A 421 18.64 -37.84 -15.73
CA GLU A 421 18.24 -39.17 -15.28
C GLU A 421 19.39 -39.93 -14.55
N VAL A 422 20.33 -39.19 -13.95
CA VAL A 422 21.54 -39.75 -13.33
C VAL A 422 21.84 -39.12 -11.97
N THR A 423 21.63 -37.82 -11.84
CA THR A 423 21.87 -37.09 -10.59
C THR A 423 20.84 -37.51 -9.56
N GLU A 424 21.29 -37.94 -8.38
CA GLU A 424 20.43 -38.33 -7.26
C GLU A 424 20.23 -37.15 -6.31
N GLU A 425 18.97 -36.79 -6.09
CA GLU A 425 18.55 -35.81 -5.09
C GLU A 425 18.04 -36.57 -3.86
N THR A 426 18.60 -36.27 -2.68
CA THR A 426 18.19 -36.86 -1.41
C THR A 426 18.03 -35.77 -0.36
N PHE A 427 16.77 -35.49 -0.01
CA PHE A 427 16.38 -34.39 0.86
C PHE A 427 15.15 -34.75 1.71
N GLU A 428 14.95 -34.02 2.80
CA GLU A 428 13.82 -34.22 3.72
C GLU A 428 13.15 -32.91 4.16
N ILE A 429 11.87 -33.00 4.50
CA ILE A 429 11.12 -32.01 5.27
C ILE A 429 10.93 -32.54 6.69
N ILE A 430 11.16 -31.70 7.69
CA ILE A 430 10.84 -31.96 9.08
C ILE A 430 9.85 -30.92 9.57
N LEU A 431 8.65 -31.38 9.94
CA LEU A 431 7.63 -30.55 10.60
C LEU A 431 7.72 -30.77 12.11
N TYR A 432 7.88 -29.71 12.88
CA TYR A 432 7.88 -29.80 14.34
C TYR A 432 6.49 -29.52 14.92
N ASP A 433 6.05 -30.37 15.85
CA ASP A 433 4.89 -30.09 16.70
C ASP A 433 5.17 -28.80 17.50
N GLN A 434 4.18 -27.91 17.54
CA GLN A 434 4.30 -26.59 18.18
C GLN A 434 4.54 -26.67 19.69
N ASN A 435 4.29 -27.82 20.33
CA ASN A 435 4.68 -28.07 21.71
C ASN A 435 6.16 -28.48 21.84
N ALA A 436 6.71 -29.15 20.83
CA ALA A 436 8.12 -29.56 20.79
C ALA A 436 9.02 -28.37 20.43
N MET A 437 8.60 -27.55 19.47
CA MET A 437 9.27 -26.32 19.08
C MET A 437 8.28 -25.15 18.98
N PRO A 438 8.02 -24.44 20.09
CA PRO A 438 7.05 -23.35 20.13
C PRO A 438 7.59 -22.08 19.47
N THR A 439 6.69 -21.36 18.79
CA THR A 439 6.89 -20.00 18.29
C THR A 439 5.94 -19.03 19.00
N GLU A 440 6.28 -17.74 19.06
CA GLU A 440 5.42 -16.70 19.62
C GLU A 440 4.09 -16.58 18.86
N SER A 441 4.12 -16.76 17.53
CA SER A 441 2.93 -16.75 16.67
C SER A 441 2.07 -18.02 16.83
N GLY A 442 2.66 -19.10 17.34
CA GLY A 442 2.07 -20.43 17.42
C GLY A 442 2.02 -21.19 16.08
N ASN A 443 2.62 -20.65 15.02
CA ASN A 443 2.83 -21.38 13.77
C ASN A 443 3.95 -22.43 13.95
N GLY A 444 3.88 -23.52 13.18
CA GLY A 444 4.87 -24.58 13.22
C GLY A 444 6.18 -24.19 12.53
N VAL A 445 7.26 -24.78 13.02
CA VAL A 445 8.61 -24.69 12.44
C VAL A 445 8.80 -25.81 11.43
N ILE A 446 9.50 -25.51 10.34
CA ILE A 446 9.74 -26.40 9.20
C ILE A 446 11.23 -26.40 8.93
N ASP A 447 11.89 -27.56 8.88
CA ASP A 447 13.25 -27.67 8.37
C ASP A 447 13.25 -28.42 7.03
N PHE A 448 14.03 -27.95 6.08
CA PHE A 448 14.48 -28.69 4.91
C PHE A 448 15.93 -29.11 5.15
N GLN A 449 16.28 -30.37 4.88
CA GLN A 449 17.66 -30.84 4.94
C GLN A 449 18.05 -31.60 3.67
N TYR A 450 19.30 -31.45 3.24
CA TYR A 450 19.81 -32.01 2.00
C TYR A 450 21.00 -32.92 2.30
N LEU A 451 20.84 -34.23 2.16
CA LEU A 451 21.96 -35.17 2.28
C LEU A 451 22.87 -35.11 1.05
N GLU A 452 22.24 -35.13 -0.12
CA GLU A 452 22.89 -35.04 -1.43
C GLU A 452 21.98 -34.21 -2.34
N ILE A 453 22.49 -33.11 -2.90
CA ILE A 453 21.71 -32.24 -3.80
C ILE A 453 22.61 -31.60 -4.85
N ASP A 454 22.18 -31.59 -6.11
CA ASP A 454 22.86 -30.89 -7.20
C ASP A 454 21.87 -30.35 -8.23
N ASP A 455 21.68 -29.04 -8.28
CA ASP A 455 20.72 -28.40 -9.16
C ASP A 455 21.25 -28.34 -10.62
N VAL A 456 21.05 -29.44 -11.35
CA VAL A 456 21.66 -29.68 -12.67
C VAL A 456 20.82 -29.21 -13.87
N ASP A 457 19.55 -28.81 -13.69
CA ASP A 457 18.67 -28.45 -14.82
C ASP A 457 18.91 -27.03 -15.35
N VAL A 458 20.06 -26.87 -15.99
CA VAL A 458 20.50 -25.63 -16.64
C VAL A 458 19.60 -25.18 -17.80
N THR A 459 18.62 -25.98 -18.23
CA THR A 459 17.78 -25.70 -19.41
C THR A 459 16.29 -25.52 -19.12
N LYS A 460 15.78 -26.00 -17.98
CA LYS A 460 14.37 -25.91 -17.58
C LYS A 460 14.16 -25.20 -16.22
N ASN A 461 14.89 -24.09 -16.03
CA ASN A 461 14.75 -23.15 -14.90
C ASN A 461 15.29 -23.62 -13.54
N TYR A 462 16.16 -24.64 -13.47
CA TYR A 462 16.66 -25.19 -12.19
C TYR A 462 15.51 -25.52 -11.21
N SER A 463 15.81 -25.79 -9.95
CA SER A 463 14.78 -26.01 -8.91
C SER A 463 14.15 -24.72 -8.37
N THR A 464 13.00 -24.89 -7.70
CA THR A 464 12.42 -23.89 -6.77
C THR A 464 12.53 -24.41 -5.34
N VAL A 465 13.06 -23.58 -4.43
CA VAL A 465 13.04 -23.83 -2.98
C VAL A 465 12.37 -22.69 -2.23
N GLY A 466 11.46 -23.03 -1.33
CA GLY A 466 10.80 -22.06 -0.45
C GLY A 466 9.43 -22.54 0.04
N ILE A 467 8.65 -21.60 0.57
CA ILE A 467 7.32 -21.86 1.13
C ILE A 467 6.30 -20.85 0.60
N GLU A 468 5.05 -21.25 0.37
CA GLU A 468 4.02 -20.40 -0.23
C GLU A 468 2.74 -20.35 0.60
N ALA A 469 2.19 -19.15 0.73
CA ALA A 469 0.97 -18.93 1.47
C ALA A 469 -0.25 -19.66 0.86
N PRO A 470 -1.25 -20.05 1.67
CA PRO A 470 -2.46 -20.72 1.20
C PRO A 470 -3.29 -19.93 0.18
N ASP A 471 -3.19 -18.61 0.18
CA ASP A 471 -3.90 -17.71 -0.74
C ASP A 471 -3.12 -17.40 -2.02
N LYS A 472 -1.85 -17.83 -2.11
CA LYS A 472 -0.93 -17.64 -3.24
C LYS A 472 -0.65 -16.18 -3.59
N ASN A 473 -0.87 -15.26 -2.66
CA ASN A 473 -0.59 -13.85 -2.88
C ASN A 473 0.85 -13.48 -2.51
N TYR A 474 1.51 -14.32 -1.70
CA TYR A 474 2.87 -14.14 -1.23
C TYR A 474 3.47 -15.51 -0.85
N GLY A 475 4.78 -15.56 -0.69
CA GLY A 475 5.51 -16.73 -0.24
C GLY A 475 7.00 -16.40 -0.11
N LEU A 476 7.73 -17.17 0.68
CA LEU A 476 9.14 -16.94 0.95
C LEU A 476 9.97 -17.82 0.02
N GLN A 477 10.51 -17.21 -1.03
CA GLN A 477 11.43 -17.86 -1.95
C GLN A 477 12.84 -17.86 -1.36
N TYR A 478 13.48 -19.03 -1.33
CA TYR A 478 14.89 -19.16 -0.98
C TYR A 478 15.76 -19.14 -2.23
N VAL A 479 15.39 -19.95 -3.23
CA VAL A 479 15.99 -19.93 -4.58
C VAL A 479 14.94 -20.25 -5.64
N PHE A 480 15.10 -19.63 -6.81
CA PHE A 480 14.45 -20.05 -8.05
C PHE A 480 15.41 -19.78 -9.22
N ASN A 481 15.50 -20.71 -10.17
CA ASN A 481 16.32 -20.51 -11.36
C ASN A 481 17.80 -20.20 -11.05
N ASN A 482 18.31 -20.84 -9.99
CA ASN A 482 19.66 -20.64 -9.45
C ASN A 482 19.95 -19.15 -9.10
N VAL A 483 18.90 -18.38 -8.81
CA VAL A 483 18.96 -17.02 -8.27
C VAL A 483 18.49 -17.07 -6.83
N TYR A 484 19.44 -16.91 -5.91
CA TYR A 484 19.21 -16.92 -4.47
C TYR A 484 18.69 -15.57 -3.99
N THR A 485 17.82 -15.59 -2.99
CA THR A 485 17.35 -14.39 -2.31
C THR A 485 18.48 -13.82 -1.44
N ASP A 486 18.52 -12.50 -1.25
CA ASP A 486 19.54 -11.85 -0.42
C ASP A 486 19.64 -12.51 0.96
N GLY A 487 20.85 -12.87 1.37
CA GLY A 487 21.14 -13.60 2.61
C GLY A 487 21.29 -15.12 2.46
N ALA A 488 20.58 -15.74 1.50
CA ALA A 488 20.52 -17.19 1.37
C ALA A 488 21.85 -17.82 0.92
N ALA A 489 22.34 -18.81 1.68
CA ALA A 489 23.45 -19.65 1.25
C ALA A 489 23.06 -20.57 0.08
N PRO A 490 23.97 -20.83 -0.89
CA PRO A 490 23.74 -21.80 -1.95
C PRO A 490 23.39 -23.20 -1.42
N LEU A 491 22.55 -23.92 -2.15
CA LEU A 491 22.31 -25.35 -1.91
C LEU A 491 23.60 -26.13 -2.13
N GLU A 492 23.89 -27.03 -1.18
CA GLU A 492 24.98 -28.00 -1.26
C GLU A 492 24.66 -29.19 -0.35
N ASN A 493 25.43 -30.27 -0.48
CA ASN A 493 25.30 -31.42 0.41
C ASN A 493 25.49 -31.00 1.87
N GLU A 494 24.72 -31.62 2.76
CA GLU A 494 24.73 -31.37 4.21
C GLU A 494 24.24 -29.95 4.59
N ARG A 495 23.41 -29.32 3.74
CA ARG A 495 22.71 -28.05 4.02
C ARG A 495 21.45 -28.29 4.86
N ALA A 496 21.14 -27.35 5.76
CA ALA A 496 19.84 -27.29 6.45
C ALA A 496 19.25 -25.87 6.35
N ILE A 497 17.94 -25.78 6.11
CA ILE A 497 17.20 -24.52 6.01
C ILE A 497 15.96 -24.61 6.90
N ARG A 498 15.77 -23.68 7.83
CA ARG A 498 14.64 -23.57 8.73
C ARG A 498 13.72 -22.43 8.34
N PHE A 499 12.43 -22.72 8.22
CA PHE A 499 11.36 -21.74 8.12
C PHE A 499 10.64 -21.60 9.46
N THR A 500 10.62 -20.38 10.00
CA THR A 500 10.00 -20.07 11.29
C THR A 500 9.48 -18.63 11.32
N THR A 501 8.49 -18.34 12.17
CA THR A 501 8.01 -16.97 12.41
C THR A 501 8.79 -16.23 13.49
N GLU A 502 9.81 -16.87 14.07
CA GLU A 502 10.70 -16.23 15.03
C GLU A 502 11.69 -15.34 14.28
N ALA A 503 11.53 -14.03 14.43
CA ALA A 503 12.41 -13.06 13.76
C ALA A 503 13.78 -12.94 14.46
N PRO A 504 14.82 -12.43 13.76
CA PRO A 504 16.08 -12.07 14.39
C PRO A 504 15.89 -11.03 15.50
N SER A 505 16.80 -11.03 16.47
CA SER A 505 16.84 -9.97 17.47
C SER A 505 17.03 -8.59 16.83
N ASN A 506 16.30 -7.59 17.32
CA ASN A 506 16.30 -6.21 16.79
C ASN A 506 15.83 -6.09 15.32
N TYR A 507 15.07 -7.07 14.81
CA TYR A 507 14.36 -6.91 13.55
C TYR A 507 13.30 -5.80 13.66
N ILE A 508 13.30 -4.90 12.68
CA ILE A 508 12.25 -3.89 12.50
C ILE A 508 11.52 -4.24 11.20
N SER A 509 10.27 -4.67 11.34
CA SER A 509 9.41 -4.89 10.18
C SER A 509 9.10 -3.56 9.51
N ALA A 510 8.93 -3.60 8.19
CA ALA A 510 8.31 -2.49 7.47
C ALA A 510 7.02 -2.12 8.18
N LEU A 511 6.68 -0.83 8.19
CA LEU A 511 5.31 -0.46 8.51
C LEU A 511 4.45 -1.02 7.38
N ASP A 512 3.93 -2.23 7.57
CA ASP A 512 2.95 -2.78 6.65
C ASP A 512 1.76 -1.83 6.69
N VAL A 513 1.25 -1.49 5.51
CA VAL A 513 -0.14 -1.09 5.42
C VAL A 513 -0.89 -2.38 5.68
N ASP A 514 -1.14 -2.67 6.97
CA ASP A 514 -1.78 -3.87 7.48
C ASP A 514 -2.76 -4.43 6.44
N ASN A 515 -2.42 -5.53 5.74
CA ASN A 515 -3.24 -6.08 4.64
C ASN A 515 -4.67 -6.47 5.05
N ASP A 516 -5.02 -6.24 6.31
CA ASP A 516 -6.37 -5.94 6.77
C ASP A 516 -6.98 -4.61 6.20
N ILE A 517 -6.37 -3.86 5.25
CA ILE A 517 -6.93 -2.61 4.68
C ILE A 517 -8.15 -2.76 3.75
N THR A 518 -8.81 -3.91 3.72
CA THR A 518 -10.27 -3.83 3.61
C THR A 518 -10.82 -3.99 5.00
N PRO A 519 -11.15 -2.89 5.70
CA PRO A 519 -11.85 -3.03 6.94
C PRO A 519 -13.07 -3.90 6.66
N GLU A 520 -13.22 -5.05 7.31
CA GLU A 520 -14.38 -5.90 6.99
C GLU A 520 -15.68 -5.26 7.49
N GLN A 521 -15.56 -4.35 8.46
CA GLN A 521 -16.68 -3.77 9.19
C GLN A 521 -16.60 -2.26 9.31
N PHE A 522 -17.78 -1.65 9.21
CA PHE A 522 -17.97 -0.25 9.53
C PHE A 522 -17.80 -0.04 11.03
N TYR A 523 -16.87 0.82 11.41
CA TYR A 523 -16.58 1.12 12.81
C TYR A 523 -16.40 2.62 13.04
N ILE A 524 -16.94 3.13 14.14
CA ILE A 524 -16.65 4.47 14.65
C ILE A 524 -16.02 4.37 16.03
N GLY A 525 -14.82 4.92 16.14
CA GLY A 525 -14.05 4.98 17.37
C GLY A 525 -14.73 5.85 18.44
N PRO A 526 -14.35 5.68 19.72
CA PRO A 526 -14.66 6.69 20.72
C PRO A 526 -14.01 8.01 20.30
N ALA A 527 -14.69 9.13 20.54
CA ALA A 527 -14.05 10.43 20.33
C ALA A 527 -12.95 10.64 21.37
N TYR A 528 -11.82 11.22 20.98
CA TYR A 528 -10.69 11.46 21.87
C TYR A 528 -9.98 12.79 21.59
N PRO A 529 -9.64 13.57 22.62
CA PRO A 529 -10.10 13.40 24.00
C PRO A 529 -11.64 13.50 24.08
N ASN A 530 -12.27 12.87 25.08
CA ASN A 530 -13.69 13.03 25.39
C ASN A 530 -13.89 12.69 26.88
N PRO A 531 -14.09 13.67 27.77
CA PRO A 531 -14.44 15.07 27.48
C PRO A 531 -13.32 15.87 26.81
N PHE A 532 -13.65 16.92 26.06
CA PHE A 532 -12.70 17.66 25.22
C PHE A 532 -12.80 19.18 25.38
N ASN A 533 -11.71 19.91 25.10
CA ASN A 533 -11.65 21.38 25.17
C ASN A 533 -10.57 21.96 24.22
N PRO A 534 -10.90 22.64 23.11
CA PRO A 534 -12.15 22.58 22.37
C PRO A 534 -12.10 21.55 21.23
N ILE A 535 -11.01 20.77 21.09
CA ILE A 535 -10.79 19.85 19.96
C ILE A 535 -10.95 18.38 20.39
N THR A 536 -11.67 17.60 19.59
CA THR A 536 -11.76 16.14 19.69
C THR A 536 -11.65 15.50 18.30
N ASN A 537 -11.04 14.33 18.24
CA ASN A 537 -10.90 13.52 17.04
C ASN A 537 -11.88 12.34 17.09
N ILE A 538 -12.39 11.97 15.93
CA ILE A 538 -13.34 10.88 15.75
C ILE A 538 -12.80 10.00 14.63
N ASP A 539 -12.27 8.85 15.00
CA ASP A 539 -11.78 7.87 14.03
C ASP A 539 -12.96 7.07 13.44
N LEU A 540 -12.91 6.85 12.14
CA LEU A 540 -13.94 6.19 11.36
C LEU A 540 -13.30 5.20 10.40
N THR A 541 -13.91 4.03 10.29
CA THR A 541 -13.47 2.95 9.41
C THR A 541 -14.58 2.66 8.40
N ILE A 542 -14.25 2.79 7.11
CA ILE A 542 -15.16 2.57 5.99
C ILE A 542 -14.75 1.28 5.27
N PRO A 543 -15.58 0.22 5.29
CA PRO A 543 -15.22 -1.08 4.76
C PRO A 543 -15.37 -1.18 3.23
N MET A 544 -16.26 -0.36 2.66
CA MET A 544 -16.48 -0.29 1.21
C MET A 544 -16.86 1.14 0.87
N SER A 545 -16.32 1.65 -0.25
CA SER A 545 -16.60 3.01 -0.71
C SER A 545 -18.09 3.28 -0.85
N ASP A 546 -18.61 4.30 -0.15
CA ASP A 546 -20.02 4.69 -0.18
C ASP A 546 -20.20 6.11 0.38
N GLU A 547 -21.42 6.62 0.32
CA GLU A 547 -21.80 7.87 0.98
C GLU A 547 -21.72 7.76 2.50
N VAL A 548 -21.05 8.75 3.10
CA VAL A 548 -20.92 8.90 4.54
C VAL A 548 -21.37 10.30 4.94
N SER A 549 -22.30 10.41 5.89
CA SER A 549 -22.67 11.69 6.50
C SER A 549 -22.28 11.69 7.98
N ILE A 550 -21.46 12.65 8.39
CA ILE A 550 -20.99 12.85 9.76
C ILE A 550 -21.49 14.20 10.26
N SER A 551 -22.44 14.17 11.19
CA SER A 551 -23.10 15.39 11.69
C SER A 551 -23.11 15.43 13.20
N ILE A 552 -22.93 16.62 13.76
CA ILE A 552 -22.98 16.87 15.20
C ILE A 552 -24.36 17.40 15.59
N PHE A 553 -24.95 16.81 16.61
CA PHE A 553 -26.25 17.18 17.16
C PHE A 553 -26.12 17.65 18.62
N ASP A 554 -26.95 18.61 19.02
CA ASP A 554 -27.14 18.95 20.43
C ASP A 554 -28.08 17.96 21.14
N ILE A 555 -28.26 18.13 22.45
CA ILE A 555 -29.15 17.29 23.27
C ILE A 555 -30.63 17.36 22.89
N LEU A 556 -31.04 18.37 22.11
CA LEU A 556 -32.39 18.53 21.59
C LEU A 556 -32.57 17.89 20.21
N GLY A 557 -31.50 17.29 19.65
CA GLY A 557 -31.51 16.67 18.33
C GLY A 557 -31.40 17.68 17.19
N LYS A 558 -30.97 18.92 17.46
CA LYS A 558 -30.69 19.90 16.41
C LYS A 558 -29.27 19.70 15.88
N GLU A 559 -29.15 19.59 14.56
CA GLU A 559 -27.85 19.55 13.88
C GLU A 559 -27.13 20.89 14.02
N VAL A 560 -25.99 20.89 14.68
CA VAL A 560 -25.18 22.08 14.96
C VAL A 560 -23.96 22.20 14.06
N SER A 561 -23.41 21.08 13.56
CA SER A 561 -22.27 21.06 12.64
C SER A 561 -22.33 19.83 11.72
N ILE A 562 -21.69 19.91 10.56
CA ILE A 562 -21.46 18.80 9.64
C ILE A 562 -19.94 18.70 9.49
N LEU A 563 -19.36 17.55 9.86
CA LEU A 563 -17.92 17.31 9.72
C LEU A 563 -17.58 16.73 8.34
N HIS A 564 -18.51 15.96 7.78
CA HIS A 564 -18.37 15.37 6.46
C HIS A 564 -19.74 15.04 5.89
N ASN A 565 -19.92 15.21 4.59
CA ASN A 565 -21.12 14.75 3.89
C ASN A 565 -20.76 14.47 2.43
N GLY A 566 -20.43 13.22 2.13
CA GLY A 566 -19.96 12.83 0.81
C GLY A 566 -19.41 11.41 0.78
N THR A 567 -18.89 10.99 -0.37
CA THR A 567 -18.34 9.64 -0.55
C THR A 567 -16.99 9.52 0.15
N LEU A 568 -16.82 8.50 0.99
CA LEU A 568 -15.51 8.05 1.48
C LEU A 568 -15.16 6.76 0.75
N VAL A 569 -13.90 6.62 0.33
CA VAL A 569 -13.39 5.34 -0.19
C VAL A 569 -13.18 4.35 0.97
N SER A 570 -12.99 3.06 0.67
CA SER A 570 -12.56 2.11 1.71
C SER A 570 -11.30 2.61 2.41
N GLY A 571 -11.27 2.58 3.74
CA GLY A 571 -10.12 3.03 4.52
C GLY A 571 -10.46 3.57 5.91
N HIS A 572 -9.43 4.08 6.58
CA HIS A 572 -9.51 4.70 7.90
C HIS A 572 -9.44 6.22 7.77
N TYR A 573 -10.27 6.92 8.52
CA TYR A 573 -10.42 8.37 8.48
C TYR A 573 -10.42 8.95 9.88
N ARG A 574 -9.91 10.17 10.02
CA ARG A 574 -9.97 10.94 11.25
C ARG A 574 -10.68 12.26 11.01
N PHE A 575 -11.78 12.48 11.73
CA PHE A 575 -12.51 13.74 11.68
C PHE A 575 -12.32 14.54 12.96
N THR A 576 -11.99 15.81 12.81
CA THR A 576 -11.73 16.71 13.93
C THR A 576 -12.91 17.66 14.14
N TRP A 577 -13.37 17.79 15.38
CA TRP A 577 -14.35 18.81 15.76
C TRP A 577 -13.79 19.74 16.83
N ASN A 578 -13.82 21.05 16.55
CA ASN A 578 -13.31 22.12 17.40
C ASN A 578 -14.41 22.82 18.24
N GLY A 579 -15.60 22.19 18.39
CA GLY A 579 -16.68 22.73 19.21
C GLY A 579 -17.38 23.97 18.63
N VAL A 580 -17.27 24.24 17.32
CA VAL A 580 -18.00 25.31 16.63
C VAL A 580 -19.22 24.77 15.87
N ASN A 581 -20.19 25.65 15.61
CA ASN A 581 -21.31 25.35 14.72
C ASN A 581 -21.00 25.67 13.25
N ARG A 582 -21.95 25.33 12.35
CA ARG A 582 -21.86 25.60 10.90
C ARG A 582 -21.61 27.06 10.49
N TYR A 583 -21.76 28.01 11.41
CA TYR A 583 -21.53 29.44 11.19
C TYR A 583 -20.21 29.93 11.82
N GLY A 584 -19.34 29.01 12.26
CA GLY A 584 -18.06 29.32 12.90
C GLY A 584 -18.17 29.79 14.37
N HIS A 585 -19.36 29.82 14.96
CA HIS A 585 -19.53 30.27 16.34
C HIS A 585 -19.26 29.15 17.34
N SER A 586 -18.45 29.44 18.37
CA SER A 586 -18.19 28.49 19.47
C SER A 586 -19.47 28.12 20.22
N LEU A 587 -19.65 26.84 20.48
CA LEU A 587 -20.78 26.32 21.23
C LEU A 587 -20.54 26.36 22.75
N SER A 588 -21.61 26.11 23.51
CA SER A 588 -21.58 26.05 24.99
C SER A 588 -21.01 24.71 25.46
N SER A 589 -20.37 24.67 26.63
CA SER A 589 -20.05 23.39 27.29
C SER A 589 -21.32 22.56 27.47
N GLY A 590 -21.27 21.28 27.17
CA GLY A 590 -22.46 20.46 27.13
C GLY A 590 -22.26 19.12 26.43
N THR A 591 -23.32 18.32 26.42
CA THR A 591 -23.36 17.04 25.70
C THR A 591 -23.81 17.26 24.27
N TYR A 592 -23.05 16.70 23.33
CA TYR A 592 -23.36 16.63 21.92
C TYR A 592 -23.27 15.18 21.45
N PHE A 593 -23.69 14.92 20.22
CA PHE A 593 -23.64 13.59 19.62
C PHE A 593 -23.11 13.72 18.20
N VAL A 594 -22.06 12.97 17.87
CA VAL A 594 -21.73 12.71 16.46
C VAL A 594 -22.60 11.56 15.99
N MET A 595 -23.27 11.75 14.87
CA MET A 595 -24.00 10.72 14.14
C MET A 595 -23.28 10.48 12.82
N VAL A 596 -22.90 9.24 12.57
CA VAL A 596 -22.37 8.80 11.28
C VAL A 596 -23.39 7.90 10.62
N ARG A 597 -23.73 8.22 9.36
CA ARG A 597 -24.54 7.35 8.51
C ARG A 597 -23.68 6.82 7.39
N TYR A 598 -23.72 5.51 7.21
CA TYR A 598 -23.02 4.78 6.15
C TYR A 598 -23.93 3.64 5.69
N ARG A 599 -24.36 3.67 4.42
CA ARG A 599 -25.35 2.73 3.87
C ARG A 599 -26.63 2.66 4.74
N LYS A 600 -26.89 1.50 5.37
CA LYS A 600 -28.01 1.24 6.28
C LYS A 600 -27.62 1.40 7.76
N ASN A 601 -26.34 1.62 8.05
CA ASN A 601 -25.82 1.75 9.40
C ASN A 601 -25.92 3.20 9.86
N ILE A 602 -26.39 3.38 11.10
CA ILE A 602 -26.39 4.66 11.80
C ILE A 602 -25.71 4.42 13.14
N GLU A 603 -24.53 4.97 13.30
CA GLU A 603 -23.78 4.90 14.56
C GLU A 603 -23.72 6.28 15.21
N ILE A 604 -23.81 6.29 16.55
CA ILE A 604 -23.82 7.52 17.33
C ILE A 604 -22.76 7.42 18.43
N ARG A 605 -21.97 8.47 18.60
CA ARG A 605 -21.05 8.62 19.74
C ARG A 605 -21.34 9.91 20.49
N LYS A 606 -21.35 9.82 21.82
CA LYS A 606 -21.55 10.95 22.71
C LYS A 606 -20.26 11.76 22.78
N LEU A 607 -20.36 13.08 22.70
CA LEU A 607 -19.27 14.04 22.88
C LEU A 607 -19.57 14.93 24.09
N LEU A 608 -18.56 15.21 24.92
CA LEU A 608 -18.69 16.10 26.07
C LEU A 608 -17.72 17.27 25.94
N LEU A 609 -18.24 18.43 25.49
CA LEU A 609 -17.47 19.66 25.38
C LEU A 609 -17.36 20.32 26.76
N LEU A 610 -16.14 20.56 27.21
CA LEU A 610 -15.80 21.37 28.38
C LEU A 610 -15.18 22.68 27.90
N LYS A 611 -15.55 23.80 28.53
CA LYS A 611 -14.82 25.07 28.38
C LYS A 611 -14.05 25.34 29.65
#